data_AF-A0A5C7MDN5-F1
#
_entry.id   AF-A0A5C7MDN5-F1
#
_cell.length_a   1.000
_cell.length_b   1.000
_cell.length_c   1.000
_cell.angle_alpha   90.00
_cell.angle_beta   90.00
_cell.angle_gamma   90.00
#
_symmetry.space_group_name_H-M   'P 1'
#
loop_
_entity.id
_entity.type
_entity.pdbx_description
1 polymer ?
#
loop_
_entity_poly.entity_id
_entity_poly.type
_entity_poly.pdbx_seq_one_letter_code
_entity_poly.pdbx_strand_id
1 'polypeptide(L)'
;MTRTPTITPEDIVKGAASVARDAAEGRLTPATLEAQLEKELRALVGNVVGEGDPLFALQVDIARGVLAVGGVPTDELAEWLAVARHRAGEPITPPEAPTEPVSSPSGPLSPENGDAEPEPEAPAEPEAATVLALVPEIVAKAPAPTSVAGQHGSGGYDPLAGWRPGPRR
;
A
#
# COMPACT_ATOMS: atom_id res chain seq x y z
N MET A 1 -15.79 35.58 17.44
CA MET A 1 -16.58 34.46 17.96
C MET A 1 -17.32 33.80 16.80
N THR A 2 -16.76 32.73 16.24
CA THR A 2 -17.45 31.89 15.26
C THR A 2 -18.46 31.01 16.00
N ARG A 3 -19.74 31.14 15.66
CA ARG A 3 -20.83 30.34 16.25
C ARG A 3 -20.82 28.98 15.55
N THR A 4 -20.49 27.90 16.26
CA THR A 4 -20.61 26.54 15.72
C THR A 4 -22.08 26.30 15.34
N PRO A 5 -22.40 25.95 14.07
CA PRO A 5 -23.76 25.65 13.68
C PRO A 5 -24.21 24.35 14.35
N THR A 6 -25.32 24.40 15.09
CA THR A 6 -25.94 23.21 15.67
C THR A 6 -26.68 22.46 14.56
N ILE A 7 -26.19 21.29 14.16
CA ILE A 7 -26.87 20.41 13.20
C ILE A 7 -28.15 19.86 13.86
N THR A 8 -29.30 20.00 13.21
CA THR A 8 -30.57 19.42 13.70
C THR A 8 -30.87 18.05 13.07
N PRO A 9 -31.79 17.25 13.65
CA PRO A 9 -32.23 16.01 13.03
C PRO A 9 -32.81 16.21 11.61
N GLU A 10 -33.50 17.32 11.37
CA GLU A 10 -34.06 17.69 10.07
C GLU A 10 -32.96 17.92 9.02
N ASP A 11 -31.83 18.54 9.40
CA ASP A 11 -30.68 18.74 8.52
C ASP A 11 -30.07 17.39 8.11
N ILE A 12 -29.95 16.43 9.04
CA ILE A 12 -29.42 15.09 8.79
C ILE A 12 -30.34 14.33 7.81
N VAL A 13 -31.66 14.34 8.05
CA VAL A 13 -32.65 13.69 7.17
C VAL A 13 -32.63 14.33 5.77
N LYS A 14 -32.55 15.66 5.69
CA LYS A 14 -32.48 16.39 4.41
C LYS A 14 -31.17 16.10 3.67
N GLY A 15 -30.05 16.01 4.37
CA GLY A 15 -28.75 15.63 3.81
C GLY A 15 -28.77 14.21 3.23
N ALA A 16 -29.22 13.23 4.02
CA ALA A 16 -29.34 11.84 3.59
C ALA A 16 -30.29 11.69 2.38
N ALA A 17 -31.44 12.38 2.39
CA ALA A 17 -32.38 12.38 1.27
C ALA A 17 -31.81 13.06 0.00
N SER A 18 -30.93 14.05 0.14
CA SER A 18 -30.21 14.64 -1.00
C SER A 18 -29.24 13.65 -1.60
N VAL A 19 -28.38 13.02 -0.79
CA VAL A 19 -27.41 12.01 -1.24
C VAL A 19 -28.11 10.85 -1.93
N ALA A 20 -29.22 10.36 -1.37
CA ALA A 20 -30.02 9.29 -1.98
C ALA A 20 -30.61 9.70 -3.34
N ARG A 21 -31.09 10.95 -3.49
CA ARG A 21 -31.57 11.49 -4.77
C ARG A 21 -30.43 11.61 -5.79
N ASP A 22 -29.30 12.18 -5.38
CA ASP A 22 -28.16 12.41 -6.26
C ASP A 22 -27.57 11.09 -6.78
N ALA A 23 -27.58 10.03 -5.95
CA ALA A 23 -27.24 8.67 -6.37
C ALA A 23 -28.28 8.05 -7.32
N ALA A 24 -29.58 8.18 -7.01
CA ALA A 24 -30.66 7.64 -7.85
C ALA A 24 -30.75 8.30 -9.24
N GLU A 25 -30.36 9.58 -9.35
CA GLU A 25 -30.29 10.31 -10.62
C GLU A 25 -28.93 10.14 -11.34
N GLY A 26 -28.02 9.31 -10.81
CA GLY A 26 -26.69 9.08 -11.39
C GLY A 26 -25.74 10.29 -11.31
N ARG A 27 -26.13 11.36 -10.60
CA ARG A 27 -25.29 12.55 -10.37
C ARG A 27 -24.18 12.29 -9.35
N LEU A 28 -24.34 11.27 -8.51
CA LEU A 28 -23.34 10.76 -7.58
C LEU A 28 -23.01 9.30 -7.93
N THR A 29 -21.81 9.06 -8.48
CA THR A 29 -21.34 7.71 -8.81
C THR A 29 -20.36 7.17 -7.76
N PRO A 30 -20.18 5.84 -7.62
CA PRO A 30 -19.16 5.26 -6.75
C PRO A 30 -17.76 5.81 -7.01
N ALA A 31 -17.35 5.91 -8.29
CA ALA A 31 -16.05 6.46 -8.68
C ALA A 31 -15.89 7.94 -8.27
N THR A 32 -16.97 8.73 -8.28
CA THR A 32 -16.95 10.12 -7.79
C THR A 32 -16.75 10.17 -6.27
N LEU A 33 -17.38 9.25 -5.53
CA LEU A 33 -17.22 9.13 -4.07
C LEU A 33 -15.82 8.65 -3.70
N GLU A 34 -15.27 7.67 -4.41
CA GLU A 34 -13.92 7.15 -4.20
C GLU A 34 -12.85 8.21 -4.47
N ALA A 35 -12.94 8.94 -5.59
CA ALA A 35 -12.02 10.03 -5.91
C ALA A 35 -12.08 11.18 -4.89
N GLN A 36 -13.28 11.51 -4.39
CA GLN A 36 -13.44 12.51 -3.34
C GLN A 36 -12.92 11.99 -1.99
N LEU A 37 -13.13 10.72 -1.65
CA LEU A 37 -12.59 10.10 -0.44
C LEU A 37 -11.06 10.06 -0.47
N GLU A 38 -10.45 9.65 -1.58
CA GLU A 38 -8.99 9.66 -1.78
C GLU A 38 -8.40 11.07 -1.60
N LYS A 39 -9.07 12.08 -2.15
CA LYS A 39 -8.68 13.49 -2.00
C LYS A 39 -8.73 13.95 -0.54
N GLU A 40 -9.82 13.67 0.19
CA GLU A 40 -9.93 14.05 1.60
C GLU A 40 -8.97 13.25 2.50
N LEU A 41 -8.76 11.96 2.24
CA LEU A 41 -7.75 11.14 2.93
C LEU A 41 -6.34 11.65 2.68
N ARG A 42 -6.00 12.05 1.44
CA ARG A 42 -4.72 12.68 1.12
C ARG A 42 -4.56 14.03 1.82
N ALA A 43 -5.61 14.84 1.92
CA ALA A 43 -5.58 16.11 2.64
C ALA A 43 -5.40 15.93 4.16
N LEU A 44 -6.02 14.90 4.73
CA LEU A 44 -5.98 14.60 6.17
C LEU A 44 -4.69 13.89 6.61
N VAL A 45 -4.28 12.84 5.89
CA VAL A 45 -3.20 11.92 6.29
C VAL A 45 -1.90 12.18 5.53
N GLY A 46 -1.96 12.83 4.35
CA GLY A 46 -0.79 13.07 3.49
C GLY A 46 0.16 14.18 3.97
N ASN A 47 -0.20 14.94 5.00
CA ASN A 47 0.72 15.86 5.67
C ASN A 47 1.27 15.23 6.95
N VAL A 48 2.58 15.07 7.05
CA VAL A 48 3.25 14.43 8.20
C VAL A 48 4.01 15.49 8.97
N VAL A 49 3.50 15.90 10.13
CA VAL A 49 4.13 16.93 10.97
C VAL A 49 5.20 16.35 11.92
N GLY A 50 5.02 15.11 12.36
CA GLY A 50 5.93 14.41 13.29
C GLY A 50 5.21 13.86 14.53
N GLU A 51 5.96 13.43 15.54
CA GLU A 51 5.44 12.70 16.72
C GLU A 51 4.37 13.45 17.55
N GLY A 52 4.30 14.77 17.42
CA GLY A 52 3.23 15.58 18.05
C GLY A 52 1.88 15.55 17.32
N ASP A 53 1.78 14.92 16.15
CA ASP A 53 0.55 14.79 15.36
C ASP A 53 -0.28 13.58 15.86
N PRO A 54 -1.57 13.75 16.20
CA PRO A 54 -2.47 12.64 16.54
C PRO A 54 -2.55 11.53 15.48
N LEU A 55 -2.25 11.83 14.21
CA LEU A 55 -2.25 10.85 13.11
C LEU A 55 -0.90 10.14 12.93
N PHE A 56 0.17 10.55 13.62
CA PHE A 56 1.52 10.05 13.39
C PHE A 56 1.65 8.53 13.54
N ALA A 57 1.02 7.95 14.56
CA ALA A 57 1.03 6.49 14.77
C ALA A 57 0.39 5.73 13.59
N LEU A 58 -0.74 6.23 13.06
CA LEU A 58 -1.39 5.68 11.88
C LEU A 58 -0.52 5.84 10.62
N GLN A 59 0.13 6.98 10.45
CA GLN A 59 1.06 7.23 9.33
C GLN A 59 2.26 6.27 9.36
N VAL A 60 2.82 5.99 10.55
CA VAL A 60 3.89 5.01 10.73
C VAL A 60 3.43 3.58 10.39
N ASP A 61 2.23 3.18 10.81
CA ASP A 61 1.71 1.84 10.50
C ASP A 61 1.35 1.68 9.02
N ILE A 62 0.84 2.72 8.36
CA ILE A 62 0.68 2.76 6.90
C ILE A 62 2.03 2.61 6.21
N ALA A 63 3.05 3.38 6.62
CA ALA A 63 4.39 3.31 6.04
C ALA A 63 5.02 1.91 6.21
N ARG A 64 4.87 1.26 7.37
CA ARG A 64 5.26 -0.14 7.59
C ARG A 64 4.55 -1.09 6.64
N GLY A 65 3.25 -0.93 6.44
CA GLY A 65 2.47 -1.73 5.50
C GLY A 65 2.96 -1.58 4.06
N VAL A 66 3.22 -0.35 3.61
CA VAL A 66 3.78 -0.06 2.27
C VAL A 66 5.15 -0.70 2.08
N LEU A 67 6.05 -0.59 3.06
CA LEU A 67 7.37 -1.23 3.02
C LEU A 67 7.28 -2.76 3.01
N ALA A 68 6.37 -3.34 3.79
CA ALA A 68 6.18 -4.80 3.88
C ALA A 68 5.70 -5.43 2.55
N VAL A 69 5.00 -4.68 1.71
CA VAL A 69 4.58 -5.12 0.35
C VAL A 69 5.54 -4.69 -0.76
N GLY A 70 6.69 -4.10 -0.42
CA GLY A 70 7.67 -3.63 -1.40
C GLY A 70 7.22 -2.39 -2.20
N GLY A 71 6.34 -1.56 -1.63
CA GLY A 71 5.76 -0.40 -2.31
C GLY A 71 6.71 0.80 -2.51
N VAL A 72 7.96 0.71 -2.05
CA VAL A 72 9.04 1.70 -2.29
C VAL A 72 10.24 0.93 -2.84
N PRO A 73 10.87 1.35 -3.96
CA PRO A 73 12.08 0.72 -4.49
C PRO A 73 13.24 0.76 -3.49
N THR A 74 14.09 -0.28 -3.52
CA THR A 74 15.23 -0.40 -2.59
C THR A 74 16.21 0.78 -2.68
N ASP A 75 16.45 1.30 -3.89
CA ASP A 75 17.37 2.41 -4.11
C ASP A 75 16.82 3.71 -3.48
N GLU A 76 15.52 3.99 -3.67
CA GLU A 76 14.84 5.12 -3.03
C GLU A 76 14.86 5.00 -1.50
N LEU A 77 14.64 3.79 -0.97
CA LEU A 77 14.73 3.53 0.47
C LEU A 77 16.15 3.77 1.02
N ALA A 78 17.20 3.48 0.23
CA ALA A 78 18.58 3.75 0.60
C ALA A 78 18.88 5.27 0.63
N GLU A 79 18.34 6.05 -0.31
CA GLU A 79 18.39 7.52 -0.29
C GLU A 79 17.70 8.09 0.96
N TRP A 80 16.48 7.63 1.27
CA TRP A 80 15.75 8.07 2.46
C TRP A 80 16.47 7.69 3.77
N LEU A 81 17.14 6.54 3.82
CA LEU A 81 18.00 6.17 4.95
C LEU A 81 19.19 7.13 5.10
N ALA A 82 19.84 7.52 4.00
CA ALA A 82 20.92 8.52 4.04
C ALA A 82 20.42 9.89 4.54
N VAL A 83 19.23 10.33 4.10
CA VAL A 83 18.58 11.56 4.61
C VAL A 83 18.28 11.46 6.11
N ALA A 84 17.80 10.30 6.59
CA ALA A 84 17.51 10.07 8.01
C ALA A 84 18.79 10.12 8.87
N ARG A 85 19.86 9.45 8.43
CA ARG A 85 21.19 9.49 9.07
C ARG A 85 21.76 10.90 9.16
N HIS A 86 21.70 11.63 8.05
CA HIS A 86 22.15 13.03 8.00
C HIS A 86 21.36 13.93 8.98
N ARG A 87 20.04 13.75 9.08
CA ARG A 87 19.22 14.48 10.09
C ARG A 87 19.55 14.09 11.53
N ALA A 88 20.00 12.87 11.77
CA ALA A 88 20.50 12.41 13.07
C ALA A 88 21.92 12.89 13.40
N GLY A 89 22.59 13.60 12.46
CA GLY A 89 23.96 14.06 12.63
C GLY A 89 25.04 12.98 12.40
N GLU A 90 24.67 11.83 11.85
CA GLU A 90 25.63 10.80 11.45
C GLU A 90 26.42 11.29 10.22
N PRO A 91 27.77 11.19 10.22
CA PRO A 91 28.56 11.60 9.06
C PRO A 91 28.21 10.73 7.85
N ILE A 92 27.83 11.37 6.73
CA ILE A 92 27.71 10.68 5.45
C ILE A 92 29.11 10.26 5.02
N THR A 93 29.49 9.03 5.31
CA THR A 93 30.70 8.42 4.74
C THR A 93 30.47 8.29 3.23
N PRO A 94 31.21 8.99 2.37
CA PRO A 94 31.13 8.76 0.93
C PRO A 94 31.50 7.30 0.65
N PRO A 95 30.97 6.68 -0.43
CA PRO A 95 31.39 5.33 -0.80
C PRO A 95 32.91 5.30 -0.89
N GLU A 96 33.50 4.36 -0.16
CA GLU A 96 34.96 4.23 -0.04
C GLU A 96 35.53 4.13 -1.46
N ALA A 97 36.41 5.08 -1.81
CA ALA A 97 36.97 5.16 -3.15
C ALA A 97 37.57 3.79 -3.51
N PRO A 98 37.35 3.26 -4.73
CA PRO A 98 37.84 1.95 -5.10
C PRO A 98 39.31 1.83 -4.71
N THR A 99 39.61 0.89 -3.82
CA THR A 99 40.96 0.69 -3.30
C THR A 99 41.88 0.61 -4.50
N GLU A 100 42.84 1.54 -4.62
CA GLU A 100 43.72 1.58 -5.79
C GLU A 100 44.24 0.17 -6.03
N PRO A 101 44.11 -0.39 -7.25
CA PRO A 101 44.48 -1.76 -7.51
C PRO A 101 45.96 -1.89 -7.18
N VAL A 102 46.26 -2.52 -6.04
CA VAL A 102 47.62 -2.73 -5.58
C VAL A 102 48.34 -3.44 -6.71
N SER A 103 49.29 -2.73 -7.34
CA SER A 103 50.01 -3.21 -8.51
C SER A 103 50.76 -4.49 -8.12
N SER A 104 50.10 -5.61 -8.36
CA SER A 104 50.69 -6.92 -8.30
C SER A 104 51.84 -6.90 -9.29
N PRO A 105 53.06 -7.27 -8.90
CA PRO A 105 54.18 -7.28 -9.83
C PRO A 105 53.90 -8.34 -10.89
N SER A 106 53.46 -7.91 -12.07
CA SER A 106 53.26 -8.76 -13.24
C SER A 106 54.59 -9.40 -13.61
N GLY A 107 54.78 -10.65 -13.19
CA GLY A 107 55.85 -11.50 -13.70
C GLY A 107 55.69 -11.68 -15.21
N PRO A 108 56.78 -11.69 -15.99
CA PRO A 108 56.72 -11.86 -17.43
C PRO A 108 56.28 -13.28 -17.79
N LEU A 109 54.98 -13.47 -18.04
CA LEU A 109 54.47 -14.65 -18.74
C LEU A 109 54.48 -14.35 -20.23
N SER A 110 55.50 -14.88 -20.92
CA SER A 110 55.54 -14.92 -22.38
C SER A 110 54.36 -15.72 -22.92
N PRO A 111 53.55 -15.20 -23.86
CA PRO A 111 52.65 -16.01 -24.65
C PRO A 111 53.45 -16.77 -25.72
N GLU A 112 53.39 -18.10 -25.70
CA GLU A 112 53.78 -18.91 -26.86
C GLU A 112 52.58 -19.02 -27.80
N ASN A 113 52.77 -18.70 -29.08
CA ASN A 113 51.68 -18.64 -30.06
C ASN A 113 51.13 -20.04 -30.37
N GLY A 114 49.88 -20.29 -29.95
CA GLY A 114 49.07 -21.41 -30.43
C GLY A 114 48.22 -20.99 -31.62
N ASP A 115 48.67 -21.34 -32.82
CA ASP A 115 48.02 -21.04 -34.10
C ASP A 115 46.76 -21.91 -34.32
N ALA A 116 45.64 -21.27 -34.67
CA ALA A 116 44.39 -21.92 -35.10
C ALA A 116 43.45 -20.91 -35.80
N GLU A 117 43.50 -20.89 -37.13
CA GLU A 117 42.57 -20.13 -37.99
C GLU A 117 41.13 -20.70 -38.00
N PRO A 118 40.13 -19.94 -38.49
CA PRO A 118 38.70 -20.11 -38.12
C PRO A 118 37.89 -20.94 -39.12
N GLU A 119 36.67 -21.34 -38.74
CA GLU A 119 35.52 -21.55 -39.65
C GLU A 119 34.17 -21.55 -38.86
N PRO A 120 32.95 -21.57 -39.49
CA PRO A 120 31.89 -20.61 -39.12
C PRO A 120 30.50 -21.24 -38.78
N GLU A 121 29.45 -20.39 -38.77
CA GLU A 121 28.01 -20.71 -38.62
C GLU A 121 27.56 -21.16 -37.20
N ALA A 122 26.34 -20.93 -36.71
CA ALA A 122 25.11 -20.33 -37.25
C ALA A 122 24.33 -19.58 -36.13
N PRO A 123 23.33 -18.72 -36.43
CA PRO A 123 22.56 -18.01 -35.40
C PRO A 123 21.50 -18.89 -34.73
N ALA A 124 21.30 -18.71 -33.42
CA ALA A 124 20.22 -19.34 -32.65
C ALA A 124 19.61 -18.38 -31.61
N GLU A 125 18.51 -17.73 -32.00
CA GLU A 125 17.34 -17.56 -31.11
C GLU A 125 16.63 -18.94 -31.02
N PRO A 126 15.77 -19.28 -30.02
CA PRO A 126 14.96 -18.42 -29.14
C PRO A 126 15.25 -18.75 -27.63
N GLU A 127 14.45 -18.55 -26.58
CA GLU A 127 13.01 -18.23 -26.37
C GLU A 127 12.77 -17.21 -25.23
N ALA A 128 11.57 -16.61 -25.22
CA ALA A 128 11.06 -15.84 -24.10
C ALA A 128 10.47 -16.78 -23.00
N ALA A 129 11.18 -16.91 -21.88
CA ALA A 129 10.68 -17.63 -20.71
C ALA A 129 9.66 -16.79 -19.92
N THR A 130 8.39 -16.90 -20.31
CA THR A 130 7.23 -16.31 -19.62
C THR A 130 7.08 -16.90 -18.21
N VAL A 131 7.52 -16.19 -17.17
CA VAL A 131 7.25 -16.57 -15.76
C VAL A 131 5.94 -15.93 -15.32
N LEU A 132 4.83 -16.53 -15.75
CA LEU A 132 3.47 -16.07 -15.42
C LEU A 132 2.59 -17.26 -14.97
N ALA A 133 2.92 -17.86 -13.82
CA ALA A 133 2.04 -18.78 -13.09
C ALA A 133 2.56 -19.09 -11.67
N LEU A 134 2.09 -18.33 -10.68
CA LEU A 134 2.03 -18.78 -9.27
C LEU A 134 0.85 -18.11 -8.57
N VAL A 135 -0.35 -18.36 -9.11
CA VAL A 135 -1.62 -18.11 -8.44
C VAL A 135 -1.91 -19.33 -7.56
N PRO A 136 -1.87 -19.23 -6.22
CA PRO A 136 -2.35 -20.32 -5.37
C PRO A 136 -3.87 -20.45 -5.52
N GLU A 137 -4.29 -21.65 -5.93
CA GLU A 137 -5.67 -22.04 -6.18
C GLU A 137 -6.48 -22.14 -4.87
N ILE A 138 -7.08 -21.02 -4.41
CA ILE A 138 -8.02 -21.04 -3.29
C ILE A 138 -9.44 -21.37 -3.79
N VAL A 139 -9.63 -22.57 -4.32
CA VAL A 139 -10.96 -23.16 -4.56
C VAL A 139 -11.38 -23.98 -3.33
N ALA A 140 -11.56 -23.28 -2.21
CA ALA A 140 -12.06 -23.85 -0.97
C ALA A 140 -13.59 -23.74 -0.87
N LYS A 141 -14.29 -24.58 -1.63
CA LYS A 141 -15.62 -25.16 -1.32
C LYS A 141 -16.56 -24.26 -0.49
N ALA A 142 -17.32 -23.39 -1.16
CA ALA A 142 -18.45 -22.69 -0.53
C ALA A 142 -19.49 -23.71 -0.02
N PRO A 143 -19.90 -23.67 1.26
CA PRO A 143 -21.09 -24.38 1.70
C PRO A 143 -22.34 -23.70 1.10
N ALA A 144 -23.25 -24.49 0.55
CA ALA A 144 -24.51 -23.97 0.00
C ALA A 144 -25.31 -23.23 1.09
N PRO A 145 -26.02 -22.14 0.76
CA PRO A 145 -26.88 -21.46 1.71
C PRO A 145 -27.97 -22.41 2.18
N THR A 146 -27.91 -22.83 3.44
CA THR A 146 -28.97 -23.61 4.05
C THR A 146 -30.17 -22.70 4.25
N SER A 147 -31.19 -22.87 3.42
CA SER A 147 -32.47 -22.18 3.54
C SER A 147 -33.16 -22.59 4.83
N VAL A 148 -32.98 -21.80 5.89
CA VAL A 148 -33.71 -21.97 7.15
C VAL A 148 -35.17 -21.57 6.91
N ALA A 149 -35.96 -22.53 6.48
CA ALA A 149 -37.43 -22.46 6.49
C ALA A 149 -37.93 -22.54 7.94
N GLY A 150 -37.79 -21.44 8.68
CA GLY A 150 -38.36 -21.23 10.01
C GLY A 150 -39.55 -20.30 9.95
N GLN A 151 -40.73 -20.77 10.33
CA GLN A 151 -41.98 -20.01 10.25
C GLN A 151 -42.13 -18.99 11.40
N HIS A 152 -43.04 -18.05 11.16
CA HIS A 152 -43.79 -17.24 12.14
C HIS A 152 -43.11 -16.06 12.85
N GLY A 153 -43.72 -14.88 12.66
CA GLY A 153 -43.67 -13.77 13.60
C GLY A 153 -43.62 -12.41 12.91
N SER A 154 -44.75 -11.69 12.86
CA SER A 154 -44.76 -10.25 12.57
C SER A 154 -44.28 -9.43 13.77
N GLY A 155 -43.13 -9.81 14.33
CA GLY A 155 -42.47 -9.14 15.45
C GLY A 155 -41.62 -7.99 14.93
N GLY A 156 -41.90 -6.77 15.41
CA GLY A 156 -41.09 -5.60 15.07
C GLY A 156 -39.63 -5.78 15.51
N TYR A 157 -38.71 -5.21 14.74
CA TYR A 157 -37.28 -5.18 15.07
C TYR A 157 -37.06 -4.42 16.39
N ASP A 158 -36.61 -5.14 17.42
CA ASP A 158 -36.16 -4.54 18.68
C ASP A 158 -34.64 -4.28 18.61
N PRO A 159 -34.19 -3.02 18.51
CA PRO A 159 -32.77 -2.68 18.45
C PRO A 159 -32.01 -2.97 19.77
N LEU A 160 -32.69 -3.29 20.86
CA LEU A 160 -32.10 -3.54 22.18
C LEU A 160 -32.05 -5.03 22.57
N ALA A 161 -32.52 -5.94 21.72
CA ALA A 161 -32.62 -7.38 22.01
C ALA A 161 -31.28 -8.08 22.39
N GLY A 162 -30.13 -7.45 22.16
CA GLY A 162 -28.81 -7.92 22.59
C GLY A 162 -28.08 -7.03 23.61
N TRP A 163 -28.64 -5.88 24.02
CA TRP A 163 -27.91 -4.90 24.82
C TRP A 163 -28.12 -5.09 26.32
N ARG A 164 -27.06 -5.54 27.02
CA ARG A 164 -27.00 -5.55 28.49
C ARG A 164 -26.10 -4.41 28.98
N PRO A 165 -26.63 -3.37 29.65
CA PRO A 165 -25.78 -2.39 30.30
C PRO A 165 -25.00 -3.06 31.44
N GLY A 166 -23.68 -2.92 31.42
CA GLY A 166 -22.79 -3.43 32.47
C GLY A 166 -23.06 -2.78 33.84
N PRO A 167 -22.63 -3.42 34.95
CA PRO A 167 -22.85 -2.89 36.29
C PRO A 167 -22.17 -1.53 36.45
N ARG A 168 -22.96 -0.51 36.80
CA ARG A 168 -22.45 0.80 37.21
C ARG A 168 -21.79 0.65 38.60
N ARG A 169 -20.59 1.22 38.73
CA ARG A 169 -19.92 1.44 40.02
C ARG A 169 -20.39 2.75 40.65
#